data_AF-A0AAU0NZ83-F1
#
_entry.id   AF-A0AAU0NZ83-F1
#
_cell.length_a   1.000
_cell.length_b   1.000
_cell.length_c   1.000
_cell.angle_alpha   90.00
_cell.angle_beta   90.00
_cell.angle_gamma   90.00
#
_symmetry.space_group_name_H-M   'P 1'
#
loop_
_entity.id
_entity.type
_entity.pdbx_description
1 polymer ?
#
loop_
_entity_poly.entity_id
_entity_poly.type
_entity_poly.pdbx_seq_one_letter_code
_entity_poly.pdbx_strand_id
1 'polypeptide(L)'
;MQLAAHEVYDLHELTISCVNSITNMAMFINVVQDQELKSMIQAHFPAHIQDYNMKVQYLSKADGATQKLNVPKLPNNLQDYTKSPTNNFPPITPRTDVQQMNDREIATAYLLTLKRAGREYAWSAMEASNPGVREFLKDAFTMSCNHAYEVWQYMVKKGYYPLEPASQSTLDTMATIYKEVREPALV
;
A
#
# COMPACT_ATOMS: atom_id res chain seq x y z
N MET A 1 1.80 17.32 -23.69
CA MET A 1 1.86 15.85 -23.63
C MET A 1 0.59 15.25 -24.20
N GLN A 2 0.69 14.10 -24.86
CA GLN A 2 -0.45 13.32 -25.36
C GLN A 2 -0.36 11.93 -24.73
N LEU A 3 -1.46 11.46 -24.14
CA LEU A 3 -1.55 10.13 -23.54
C LEU A 3 -2.02 9.11 -24.57
N ALA A 4 -1.52 7.89 -24.47
CA ALA A 4 -2.10 6.76 -25.19
C ALA A 4 -3.45 6.37 -24.56
N ALA A 5 -4.34 5.75 -25.36
CA ALA A 5 -5.68 5.41 -24.89
C ALA A 5 -5.68 4.49 -23.65
N HIS A 6 -4.77 3.51 -23.61
CA HIS A 6 -4.64 2.61 -22.45
C HIS A 6 -4.21 3.37 -21.19
N GLU A 7 -3.34 4.38 -21.30
CA GLU A 7 -2.92 5.20 -20.15
C GLU A 7 -4.09 6.02 -19.60
N VAL A 8 -4.98 6.50 -20.47
CA VAL A 8 -6.20 7.21 -20.04
C VAL A 8 -7.13 6.26 -19.30
N TYR A 9 -7.31 5.02 -19.77
CA TYR A 9 -8.14 4.02 -19.09
C TYR A 9 -7.57 3.62 -17.73
N ASP A 10 -6.26 3.37 -17.67
CA ASP A 10 -5.57 3.03 -16.42
C ASP A 10 -5.63 4.20 -15.42
N LEU A 11 -5.36 5.43 -15.88
CA LEU A 11 -5.47 6.62 -15.04
C LEU A 11 -6.91 6.85 -14.58
N HIS A 12 -7.93 6.57 -15.40
CA HIS A 12 -9.33 6.65 -15.01
C HIS A 12 -9.66 5.69 -13.86
N GLU A 13 -9.32 4.40 -14.02
CA GLU A 13 -9.56 3.36 -13.00
C GLU A 13 -8.82 3.65 -11.69
N LEU A 14 -7.57 4.10 -11.78
CA LEU A 14 -6.80 4.49 -10.61
C LEU A 14 -7.35 5.77 -9.96
N THR A 15 -7.89 6.71 -10.74
CA THR A 15 -8.50 7.94 -10.21
C THR A 15 -9.80 7.64 -9.46
N ILE A 16 -10.70 6.82 -10.01
CA ILE A 16 -11.92 6.42 -9.28
C ILE A 16 -11.60 5.57 -8.05
N SER A 17 -10.53 4.76 -8.10
CA SER A 17 -10.01 4.08 -6.91
C SER A 17 -9.57 5.08 -5.83
N CYS A 18 -8.88 6.18 -6.20
CA CYS A 18 -8.52 7.24 -5.25
C CYS A 18 -9.74 7.94 -4.65
N VAL A 19 -10.82 8.16 -5.43
CA VAL A 19 -12.08 8.72 -4.91
C VAL A 19 -12.61 7.85 -3.77
N ASN A 20 -12.66 6.52 -3.97
CA ASN A 20 -13.06 5.58 -2.92
C ASN A 20 -12.09 5.64 -1.73
N SER A 21 -10.78 5.56 -1.96
CA SER A 21 -9.77 5.52 -0.89
C SER A 21 -9.81 6.77 -0.01
N ILE A 22 -9.79 7.97 -0.60
CA ILE A 22 -9.76 9.24 0.14
C ILE A 22 -11.06 9.43 0.92
N THR A 23 -12.21 9.10 0.32
CA THR A 23 -13.52 9.19 1.00
C THR A 23 -13.58 8.25 2.21
N ASN A 24 -13.12 7.01 2.06
CA ASN A 24 -13.05 6.06 3.17
C ASN A 24 -12.05 6.50 4.23
N MET A 25 -10.87 6.99 3.87
CA MET A 25 -9.90 7.53 4.83
C MET A 25 -10.50 8.66 5.66
N ALA A 26 -11.24 9.59 5.04
CA ALA A 26 -11.92 10.66 5.74
C ALA A 26 -12.98 10.12 6.73
N MET A 27 -13.76 9.11 6.33
CA MET A 27 -14.68 8.42 7.24
C MET A 27 -13.92 7.76 8.40
N PHE A 28 -12.87 7.00 8.10
CA PHE A 28 -12.06 6.28 9.09
C PHE A 28 -11.48 7.21 10.16
N ILE A 29 -10.92 8.37 9.76
CA ILE A 29 -10.38 9.38 10.68
C ILE A 29 -11.44 9.87 11.68
N ASN A 30 -12.70 9.93 11.28
CA ASN A 30 -13.81 10.36 12.14
C ASN A 30 -14.28 9.27 13.11
N VAL A 31 -14.19 7.99 12.73
CA VAL A 31 -14.82 6.88 13.47
C VAL A 31 -13.83 5.98 14.22
N VAL A 32 -12.54 6.04 13.90
CA VAL A 32 -11.46 5.30 14.57
C VAL A 32 -11.34 5.69 16.05
N GLN A 33 -11.13 4.71 16.91
CA GLN A 33 -11.01 4.90 18.36
C GLN A 33 -9.54 4.87 18.81
N ASP A 34 -8.75 3.93 18.29
CA ASP A 34 -7.32 3.81 18.56
C ASP A 34 -6.52 5.02 18.00
N GLN A 35 -5.75 5.67 18.88
CA GLN A 35 -5.03 6.90 18.53
C GLN A 35 -3.80 6.65 17.64
N GLU A 36 -3.16 5.48 17.72
CA GLU A 36 -2.03 5.11 16.85
C GLU A 36 -2.56 4.95 15.42
N LEU A 37 -3.66 4.22 15.24
CA LEU A 37 -4.31 4.07 13.93
C LEU A 37 -4.81 5.39 13.37
N LYS A 38 -5.43 6.23 14.20
CA LYS A 38 -5.89 7.57 13.78
C LYS A 38 -4.76 8.42 13.26
N SER A 39 -3.69 8.53 14.04
CA SER A 39 -2.52 9.35 13.70
C SER A 39 -1.86 8.86 12.41
N MET A 40 -1.77 7.53 12.23
CA MET A 40 -1.24 6.92 11.02
C MET A 40 -2.07 7.29 9.78
N ILE A 41 -3.40 7.09 9.81
CA ILE A 41 -4.26 7.41 8.66
C ILE A 41 -4.20 8.92 8.34
N GLN A 42 -4.18 9.78 9.37
CA GLN A 42 -4.02 11.23 9.21
C GLN A 42 -2.67 11.60 8.57
N ALA A 43 -1.58 10.93 8.95
CA ALA A 43 -0.26 11.15 8.37
C ALA A 43 -0.18 10.71 6.90
N HIS A 44 -0.85 9.61 6.54
CA HIS A 44 -0.90 9.12 5.16
C HIS A 44 -1.77 10.00 4.23
N PHE A 45 -2.80 10.64 4.78
CA PHE A 45 -3.87 11.31 4.03
C PHE A 45 -3.39 12.34 2.98
N PRO A 46 -2.43 13.25 3.27
CA PRO A 46 -1.97 14.24 2.30
C PRO A 46 -1.33 13.63 1.05
N ALA A 47 -0.59 12.52 1.18
CA ALA A 47 0.06 11.87 0.05
C ALA A 47 -0.97 11.24 -0.90
N HIS A 48 -2.05 10.66 -0.36
CA HIS A 48 -3.17 10.15 -1.18
C HIS A 48 -3.91 11.27 -1.92
N ILE A 49 -4.09 12.44 -1.30
CA ILE A 49 -4.66 13.62 -1.97
C ILE A 49 -3.73 14.10 -3.09
N GLN A 50 -2.43 14.17 -2.85
CA GLN A 50 -1.46 14.56 -3.87
C GLN A 50 -1.50 13.59 -5.06
N ASP A 51 -1.50 12.29 -4.78
CA ASP A 51 -1.61 11.22 -5.76
C ASP A 51 -2.87 11.34 -6.65
N TYR A 52 -4.04 11.59 -6.05
CA TYR A 52 -5.27 11.88 -6.78
C TYR A 52 -5.14 13.14 -7.67
N ASN A 53 -4.65 14.24 -7.09
CA ASN A 53 -4.52 15.51 -7.81
C ASN A 53 -3.56 15.40 -8.99
N MET A 54 -2.49 14.62 -8.87
CA MET A 54 -1.57 14.37 -9.99
C MET A 54 -2.23 13.61 -11.13
N LYS A 55 -3.07 12.60 -10.85
CA LYS A 55 -3.85 11.93 -11.90
C LYS A 55 -4.81 12.87 -12.60
N VAL A 56 -5.52 13.72 -11.84
CA VAL A 56 -6.37 14.76 -12.41
C VAL A 56 -5.56 15.68 -13.34
N GLN A 57 -4.35 16.05 -12.94
CA GLN A 57 -3.45 16.86 -13.79
C GLN A 57 -3.03 16.12 -15.06
N TYR A 58 -2.61 14.86 -14.98
CA TYR A 58 -2.32 14.05 -16.17
C TYR A 58 -3.52 13.94 -17.12
N LEU A 59 -4.74 13.81 -16.59
CA LEU A 59 -5.96 13.69 -17.38
C LEU A 59 -6.46 15.01 -17.98
N SER A 60 -6.11 16.17 -17.40
CA SER A 60 -6.73 17.46 -17.74
C SER A 60 -5.78 18.53 -18.28
N LYS A 61 -4.48 18.47 -17.95
CA LYS A 61 -3.50 19.49 -18.37
C LYS A 61 -2.74 19.04 -19.59
N ALA A 62 -2.47 19.98 -20.49
CA ALA A 62 -1.65 19.74 -21.66
C ALA A 62 -0.28 19.15 -21.28
N ASP A 63 0.39 19.64 -20.23
CA ASP A 63 1.71 19.14 -19.82
C ASP A 63 1.65 18.05 -18.73
N GLY A 64 0.45 17.64 -18.32
CA GLY A 64 0.23 16.70 -17.23
C GLY A 64 0.62 17.23 -15.85
N ALA A 65 1.01 16.33 -14.95
CA ALA A 65 1.54 16.70 -13.64
C ALA A 65 3.03 17.07 -13.72
N THR A 66 3.41 18.19 -13.09
CA THR A 66 4.80 18.69 -13.08
C THR A 66 5.50 18.49 -11.75
N GLN A 67 4.75 18.21 -10.69
CA GLN A 67 5.28 17.93 -9.36
C GLN A 67 5.68 16.46 -9.24
N LYS A 68 6.59 16.15 -8.32
CA LYS A 68 6.88 14.78 -7.91
C LYS A 68 5.97 14.37 -6.75
N LEU A 69 5.49 13.13 -6.77
CA LEU A 69 4.74 12.57 -5.66
C LEU A 69 5.65 12.48 -4.42
N ASN A 70 5.16 12.91 -3.27
CA ASN A 70 5.89 12.73 -2.01
C ASN A 70 5.77 11.27 -1.56
N VAL A 71 6.82 10.50 -1.78
CA VAL A 71 6.89 9.10 -1.36
C VAL A 71 7.39 9.04 0.09
N PRO A 72 6.58 8.57 1.06
CA PRO A 72 7.03 8.39 2.43
C PRO A 72 8.14 7.35 2.50
N LYS A 73 9.04 7.48 3.48
CA LYS A 73 10.05 6.45 3.75
C LYS A 73 9.38 5.18 4.28
N LEU A 74 9.97 4.02 4.00
CA LEU A 74 9.53 2.76 4.60
C LEU A 74 9.71 2.81 6.13
N PRO A 75 8.65 2.62 6.92
CA PRO A 75 8.74 2.67 8.38
C PRO A 75 9.26 1.34 8.94
N ASN A 76 10.12 1.41 9.96
CA ASN A 76 10.71 0.26 10.65
C ASN A 76 10.32 0.30 12.14
N ASN A 77 9.08 -0.07 12.43
CA ASN A 77 8.42 0.12 13.73
C ASN A 77 8.37 -1.15 14.59
N LEU A 78 8.77 -2.31 14.06
CA LEU A 78 8.87 -3.57 14.80
C LEU A 78 10.31 -3.82 15.29
N GLN A 79 10.42 -4.47 16.45
CA GLN A 79 11.70 -4.94 17.00
C GLN A 79 12.14 -6.28 16.38
N ASP A 80 11.17 -7.08 15.95
CA ASP A 80 11.37 -8.41 15.34
C ASP A 80 10.41 -8.55 14.16
N TYR A 81 10.95 -8.96 13.00
CA TYR A 81 10.20 -9.13 11.75
C TYR A 81 9.78 -10.58 11.48
N THR A 82 9.93 -11.44 12.48
CA THR A 82 9.53 -12.86 12.45
C THR A 82 8.58 -13.23 13.58
N LYS A 83 8.37 -12.34 14.56
CA LYS A 83 7.52 -12.60 15.72
C LYS A 83 6.64 -11.42 16.08
N SER A 84 5.36 -11.71 16.33
CA SER A 84 4.42 -10.73 16.88
C SER A 84 4.82 -10.31 18.31
N PRO A 85 4.75 -9.02 18.68
CA PRO A 85 5.02 -8.57 20.04
C PRO A 85 3.89 -8.95 21.03
N THR A 86 2.81 -9.54 20.53
CA THR A 86 1.66 -10.04 21.29
C THR A 86 1.41 -11.51 20.93
N ASN A 87 0.96 -12.29 21.90
CA ASN A 87 0.45 -13.66 21.68
C ASN A 87 -1.08 -13.71 21.69
N ASN A 88 -1.76 -12.55 21.81
CA ASN A 88 -3.21 -12.46 21.76
C ASN A 88 -3.66 -12.26 20.32
N PHE A 89 -4.35 -13.25 19.76
CA PHE A 89 -4.94 -13.20 18.42
C PHE A 89 -6.46 -13.36 18.54
N PRO A 90 -7.22 -12.26 18.70
CA PRO A 90 -8.66 -12.35 18.86
C PRO A 90 -9.30 -13.02 17.63
N PRO A 91 -10.19 -14.00 17.80
CA PRO A 91 -10.95 -14.56 16.67
C PRO A 91 -11.80 -13.47 16.02
N ILE A 92 -12.10 -13.62 14.73
CA ILE A 92 -12.94 -12.68 13.98
C ILE A 92 -14.00 -13.44 13.19
N THR A 93 -15.18 -12.85 13.13
CA THR A 93 -16.26 -13.26 12.24
C THR A 93 -16.82 -12.00 11.58
N PRO A 94 -17.13 -12.02 10.27
CA PRO A 94 -17.73 -10.86 9.61
C PRO A 94 -19.03 -10.45 10.29
N ARG A 95 -19.21 -9.14 10.51
CA ARG A 95 -20.48 -8.57 10.97
C ARG A 95 -21.32 -8.19 9.76
N THR A 96 -22.56 -8.68 9.69
CA THR A 96 -23.50 -8.41 8.58
C THR A 96 -24.47 -7.26 8.89
N ASP A 97 -24.49 -6.77 10.13
CA ASP A 97 -25.22 -5.57 10.56
C ASP A 97 -24.23 -4.65 11.31
N VAL A 98 -23.95 -3.49 10.73
CA VAL A 98 -22.89 -2.57 11.18
C VAL A 98 -23.37 -1.13 11.08
N GLN A 99 -23.47 -0.45 12.22
CA GLN A 99 -23.69 1.00 12.28
C GLN A 99 -22.37 1.80 12.20
N GLN A 100 -21.29 1.24 12.77
CA GLN A 100 -19.95 1.83 12.77
C GLN A 100 -18.89 0.73 12.73
N MET A 101 -17.83 0.94 11.95
CA MET A 101 -16.68 0.03 11.92
C MET A 101 -15.86 0.13 13.19
N ASN A 102 -15.30 -1.00 13.64
CA ASN A 102 -14.29 -1.01 14.69
C ASN A 102 -12.87 -0.84 14.11
N ASP A 103 -11.87 -0.62 14.98
CA ASP A 103 -10.49 -0.35 14.55
C ASP A 103 -9.87 -1.50 13.74
N ARG A 104 -10.23 -2.75 14.03
CA ARG A 104 -9.74 -3.90 13.26
C ARG A 104 -10.30 -3.90 11.84
N GLU A 105 -11.58 -3.60 11.68
CA GLU A 105 -12.24 -3.50 10.37
C GLU A 105 -11.68 -2.33 9.56
N ILE A 106 -11.46 -1.17 10.21
CA ILE A 106 -10.83 0.01 9.58
C ILE A 106 -9.42 -0.34 9.10
N ALA A 107 -8.57 -0.90 9.97
CA ALA A 107 -7.21 -1.27 9.61
C ALA A 107 -7.19 -2.33 8.49
N THR A 108 -8.10 -3.30 8.54
CA THR A 108 -8.24 -4.34 7.51
C THR A 108 -8.66 -3.73 6.17
N ALA A 109 -9.71 -2.91 6.14
CA ALA A 109 -10.21 -2.27 4.94
C ALA A 109 -9.16 -1.35 4.31
N TYR A 110 -8.44 -0.61 5.14
CA TYR A 110 -7.37 0.27 4.68
C TYR A 110 -6.17 -0.50 4.14
N LEU A 111 -5.69 -1.54 4.86
CA LEU A 111 -4.59 -2.40 4.41
C LEU A 111 -4.90 -3.05 3.05
N LEU A 112 -6.10 -3.62 2.89
CA LEU A 112 -6.49 -4.31 1.66
C LEU A 112 -6.62 -3.34 0.48
N THR A 113 -7.13 -2.13 0.74
CA THR A 113 -7.21 -1.06 -0.26
C THR A 113 -5.81 -0.66 -0.74
N LEU A 114 -4.86 -0.48 0.18
CA LEU A 114 -3.47 -0.15 -0.16
C LEU A 114 -2.78 -1.27 -0.96
N LYS A 115 -2.96 -2.54 -0.56
CA LYS A 115 -2.38 -3.68 -1.28
C LYS A 115 -2.94 -3.82 -2.69
N ARG A 116 -4.26 -3.67 -2.86
CA ARG A 116 -4.90 -3.66 -4.18
C ARG A 116 -4.37 -2.50 -5.03
N ALA A 117 -4.43 -1.27 -4.51
CA ALA A 117 -3.98 -0.09 -5.24
C ALA A 117 -2.50 -0.19 -5.64
N GLY A 118 -1.63 -0.64 -4.73
CA GLY A 118 -0.22 -0.88 -5.03
C GLY A 118 -0.01 -1.86 -6.18
N ARG A 119 -0.73 -2.99 -6.19
CA ARG A 119 -0.68 -3.95 -7.31
C ARG A 119 -1.08 -3.29 -8.63
N GLU A 120 -2.18 -2.55 -8.66
CA GLU A 120 -2.65 -1.89 -9.89
C GLU A 120 -1.67 -0.80 -10.35
N TYR A 121 -1.07 -0.03 -9.42
CA TYR A 121 -0.02 0.93 -9.77
C TYR A 121 1.19 0.27 -10.41
N ALA A 122 1.68 -0.83 -9.83
CA ALA A 122 2.81 -1.56 -10.40
C ALA A 122 2.47 -2.13 -11.78
N TRP A 123 1.26 -2.67 -11.95
CA TRP A 123 0.79 -3.19 -13.23
C TRP A 123 0.72 -2.10 -14.29
N SER A 124 -0.01 -1.01 -14.03
CA SER A 124 -0.12 0.11 -14.97
C SER A 124 1.21 0.80 -15.25
N ALA A 125 2.16 0.83 -14.30
CA ALA A 125 3.49 1.34 -14.55
C ALA A 125 4.25 0.53 -15.62
N MET A 126 4.06 -0.78 -15.67
CA MET A 126 4.70 -1.64 -16.67
C MET A 126 4.11 -1.43 -18.07
N GLU A 127 2.83 -1.06 -18.16
CA GLU A 127 2.14 -0.80 -19.42
C GLU A 127 2.28 0.65 -19.91
N ALA A 128 2.52 1.62 -19.01
CA ALA A 128 2.60 3.03 -19.35
C ALA A 128 3.74 3.34 -20.35
N SER A 129 3.39 3.88 -21.50
CA SER A 129 4.32 4.26 -22.57
C SER A 129 5.02 5.59 -22.31
N ASN A 130 4.35 6.52 -21.61
CA ASN A 130 4.86 7.83 -21.27
C ASN A 130 5.78 7.73 -20.04
N PRO A 131 7.04 8.21 -20.12
CA PRO A 131 8.00 8.07 -19.03
C PRO A 131 7.57 8.83 -17.77
N GLY A 132 6.89 9.99 -17.91
CA GLY A 132 6.39 10.76 -16.78
C GLY A 132 5.29 10.02 -16.02
N VAL A 133 4.32 9.46 -16.75
CA VAL A 133 3.26 8.63 -16.15
C VAL A 133 3.85 7.38 -15.51
N ARG A 134 4.79 6.70 -16.20
CA ARG A 134 5.47 5.52 -15.67
C ARG A 134 6.19 5.78 -14.35
N GLU A 135 7.00 6.85 -14.28
CA GLU A 135 7.71 7.20 -13.04
C GLU A 135 6.74 7.61 -11.93
N PHE A 136 5.68 8.37 -12.25
CA PHE A 136 4.64 8.69 -11.29
C PHE A 136 3.96 7.43 -10.72
N LEU A 137 3.60 6.46 -11.56
CA LEU A 137 2.95 5.22 -11.10
C LEU A 137 3.91 4.35 -10.26
N LYS A 138 5.22 4.35 -10.54
CA LYS A 138 6.24 3.72 -9.69
C LYS A 138 6.31 4.38 -8.31
N ASP A 139 6.28 5.72 -8.26
CA ASP A 139 6.24 6.47 -7.01
C ASP A 139 4.94 6.16 -6.23
N ALA A 140 3.79 6.12 -6.90
CA ALA A 140 2.49 5.79 -6.29
C ALA A 140 2.41 4.34 -5.77
N PHE A 141 3.02 3.40 -6.48
CA PHE A 141 3.25 2.03 -6.00
C PHE A 141 4.08 2.04 -4.72
N THR A 142 5.22 2.73 -4.73
CA THR A 142 6.14 2.78 -3.58
C THR A 142 5.46 3.42 -2.36
N MET A 143 4.71 4.50 -2.55
CA MET A 143 3.90 5.13 -1.52
C MET A 143 2.88 4.14 -0.92
N SER A 144 2.10 3.47 -1.78
CA SER A 144 1.09 2.50 -1.34
C SER A 144 1.70 1.30 -0.62
N CYS A 145 2.86 0.83 -1.10
CA CYS A 145 3.64 -0.25 -0.50
C CYS A 145 4.11 0.12 0.92
N ASN A 146 4.70 1.32 1.08
CA ASN A 146 5.22 1.77 2.36
C ASN A 146 4.09 2.02 3.38
N HIS A 147 2.98 2.63 2.97
CA HIS A 147 1.80 2.78 3.83
C HIS A 147 1.18 1.42 4.20
N ALA A 148 1.10 0.47 3.26
CA ALA A 148 0.59 -0.88 3.56
C ALA A 148 1.48 -1.59 4.58
N TYR A 149 2.79 -1.39 4.47
CA TYR A 149 3.76 -1.93 5.43
C TYR A 149 3.58 -1.33 6.83
N GLU A 150 3.31 -0.03 6.94
CA GLU A 150 3.02 0.60 8.24
C GLU A 150 1.75 0.04 8.90
N VAL A 151 0.66 -0.06 8.12
CA VAL A 151 -0.62 -0.61 8.60
C VAL A 151 -0.45 -2.08 8.99
N TRP A 152 0.31 -2.87 8.22
CA TRP A 152 0.63 -4.24 8.59
C TRP A 152 1.39 -4.32 9.91
N GLN A 153 2.40 -3.49 10.14
CA GLN A 153 3.14 -3.46 11.41
C GLN A 153 2.22 -3.12 12.59
N TYR A 154 1.30 -2.15 12.41
CA TYR A 154 0.26 -1.86 13.41
C TYR A 154 -0.62 -3.08 13.68
N MET A 155 -1.10 -3.76 12.64
CA MET A 155 -1.96 -4.94 12.79
C MET A 155 -1.22 -6.12 13.46
N VAL A 156 0.09 -6.27 13.23
CA VAL A 156 0.95 -7.22 13.96
C VAL A 156 1.02 -6.86 15.45
N LYS A 157 1.23 -5.59 15.79
CA LYS A 157 1.25 -5.13 17.19
C LYS A 157 -0.07 -5.38 17.92
N LYS A 158 -1.21 -5.17 17.26
CA LYS A 158 -2.54 -5.36 17.85
C LYS A 158 -3.03 -6.81 17.86
N GLY A 159 -2.29 -7.75 17.26
CA GLY A 159 -2.71 -9.15 17.14
C GLY A 159 -3.81 -9.36 16.11
N TYR A 160 -4.01 -8.41 15.19
CA TYR A 160 -4.96 -8.52 14.09
C TYR A 160 -4.37 -9.28 12.90
N TYR A 161 -3.04 -9.34 12.81
CA TYR A 161 -2.29 -10.05 11.79
C TYR A 161 -1.18 -10.88 12.45
N PRO A 162 -1.23 -12.23 12.42
CA PRO A 162 -0.19 -13.05 13.00
C PRO A 162 1.10 -12.97 12.20
N LEU A 163 2.22 -12.88 12.92
CA LEU A 163 3.58 -12.96 12.41
C LEU A 163 4.34 -14.02 13.21
N GLU A 164 4.74 -15.08 12.51
CA GLU A 164 5.42 -16.26 13.05
C GLU A 164 6.62 -16.64 12.16
N PRO A 165 7.68 -17.22 12.74
CA PRO A 165 8.84 -17.65 11.97
C PRO A 165 8.51 -18.92 11.17
N ALA A 166 9.19 -19.10 10.04
CA ALA A 166 9.19 -20.38 9.36
C ALA A 166 9.79 -21.48 10.27
N SER A 167 9.30 -22.71 10.14
CA SER A 167 9.88 -23.84 10.87
C SER A 167 11.32 -24.11 10.40
N GLN A 168 12.20 -24.58 11.30
CA GLN A 168 13.57 -24.91 10.93
C GLN A 168 13.63 -25.94 9.79
N SER A 169 12.75 -26.95 9.83
CA SER A 169 12.67 -27.97 8.77
C SER A 169 12.31 -27.37 7.40
N THR A 170 11.43 -26.37 7.36
CA THR A 170 11.12 -25.62 6.13
C THR A 170 12.36 -24.88 5.62
N LEU A 171 13.09 -24.19 6.50
CA LEU A 171 14.30 -23.45 6.14
C LEU A 171 15.39 -24.39 5.60
N ASP A 172 15.66 -25.49 6.30
CA ASP A 172 16.70 -26.46 5.91
C ASP A 172 16.39 -27.06 4.53
N THR A 173 15.12 -27.42 4.29
CA THR A 173 14.70 -27.98 3.00
C THR A 173 14.96 -27.00 1.86
N MET A 174 14.50 -25.74 1.99
CA MET A 174 14.63 -24.74 0.93
C MET A 174 16.07 -24.30 0.71
N ALA A 175 16.88 -24.20 1.77
CA ALA A 175 18.29 -23.81 1.71
C ALA A 175 19.14 -24.78 0.87
N THR A 176 18.74 -26.04 0.75
CA THR A 176 19.50 -27.04 -0.03
C THR A 176 19.25 -26.98 -1.53
N ILE A 177 18.11 -26.43 -1.98
CA ILE A 177 17.67 -26.45 -3.37
C ILE A 177 18.44 -25.45 -4.24
N TYR A 178 18.77 -24.28 -3.69
CA TYR A 178 19.38 -23.17 -4.44
C TYR A 178 20.89 -23.08 -4.19
N LYS A 179 21.66 -22.72 -5.23
CA LYS A 179 23.11 -22.49 -5.16
C LYS A 179 23.43 -21.12 -5.75
N GLU A 180 24.40 -20.44 -5.16
CA GLU A 180 24.91 -19.18 -5.68
C GLU A 180 25.56 -19.39 -7.06
N VAL A 181 25.25 -18.52 -8.01
CA VAL A 181 25.95 -18.45 -9.29
C VAL A 181 27.12 -17.50 -9.10
N ARG A 182 28.34 -17.94 -9.44
CA ARG A 182 29.49 -17.03 -9.50
C ARG A 182 29.32 -16.11 -10.69
N GLU A 183 29.35 -14.81 -10.44
CA GLU A 183 29.31 -13.82 -11.52
C GLU A 183 30.49 -14.06 -12.47
N PRO A 184 30.24 -14.31 -13.76
CA PRO A 184 31.32 -14.43 -14.72
C PRO A 184 31.99 -13.07 -14.88
N ALA A 185 33.32 -13.05 -14.96
CA ALA A 185 34.02 -11.84 -15.39
C ALA A 185 33.53 -11.51 -16.82
N LEU A 186 32.84 -10.37 -16.97
CA LEU A 186 32.48 -9.85 -18.27
C LEU A 186 33.79 -9.42 -18.96
N VAL A 187 34.11 -10.07 -20.09
CA VAL A 187 35.21 -9.67 -20.99
C VAL A 187 34.75 -8.54 -21.89
#